data_AF-A0A7Y8LNU9-F1
#
_entry.id   AF-A0A7Y8LNU9-F1
#
_cell.length_a   1.000
_cell.length_b   1.000
_cell.length_c   1.000
_cell.angle_alpha   90.00
_cell.angle_beta   90.00
_cell.angle_gamma   90.00
#
_symmetry.space_group_name_H-M   'P 1'
#
loop_
_entity.id
_entity.type
_entity.pdbx_description
1 polymer ?
#
loop_
_entity_poly.entity_id
_entity_poly.type
_entity_poly.pdbx_seq_one_letter_code
_entity_poly.pdbx_strand_id
1 'polypeptide(L)'
;MAWQYLPLTYRVLSPIHIGYRSVGIIDRTRYYAPAKNFWAATTASLTTRLHRTPRANDYRAVGELAQRCLRFAYFFLAARPAEKPMATLKRYLPEYRNGRTVYLEHPGKQEADMEAIFVNSYMSTALDPNCHAAAERLLHEIEYLQPHVRIEGDCWETHLVGGVWISPESDPSGVEIPLEGETLLIRNLPILDHLSIGGERGHGFGRLQLTEDHTDYLGLGSWEVQEGGPSGLLILPPEQFATTLAHVTYEPGKHYEGVLEPVVGREWDTDKGAGRLLAKGTVYIAPGGRFLASAYAVDGLGFWSAMP
;
A
#
# COMPACT_ATOMS: atom_id res chain seq x y z
N MET A 1 -10.16 14.17 20.12
CA MET A 1 -9.14 15.04 19.48
C MET A 1 -9.30 14.83 17.97
N ALA A 2 -8.34 15.17 17.11
CA ALA A 2 -8.42 14.86 15.67
C ALA A 2 -7.32 13.88 15.27
N TRP A 3 -7.61 13.01 14.29
CA TRP A 3 -6.63 12.08 13.70
C TRP A 3 -5.40 12.84 13.21
N GLN A 4 -4.20 12.32 13.48
CA GLN A 4 -2.94 12.96 13.06
C GLN A 4 -2.28 12.20 11.91
N TYR A 5 -1.93 12.89 10.84
CA TYR A 5 -1.21 12.30 9.71
C TYR A 5 0.30 12.30 9.94
N LEU A 6 0.93 11.13 9.79
CA LEU A 6 2.37 10.95 9.79
C LEU A 6 2.83 10.56 8.37
N PRO A 7 3.62 11.39 7.67
CA PRO A 7 4.28 11.01 6.42
C PRO A 7 5.27 9.87 6.64
N LEU A 8 5.35 8.95 5.67
CA LEU A 8 6.23 7.78 5.74
C LEU A 8 6.91 7.55 4.37
N THR A 9 8.22 7.78 4.31
CA THR A 9 9.08 7.49 3.16
C THR A 9 9.87 6.21 3.43
N TYR A 10 9.74 5.20 2.55
CA TYR A 10 10.45 3.92 2.66
C TYR A 10 11.43 3.71 1.50
N ARG A 11 12.65 3.27 1.79
CA ARG A 11 13.59 2.72 0.80
C ARG A 11 13.27 1.25 0.52
N VAL A 12 13.29 0.84 -0.74
CA VAL A 12 13.10 -0.56 -1.14
C VAL A 12 14.42 -1.34 -1.01
N LEU A 13 14.42 -2.45 -0.27
CA LEU A 13 15.63 -3.26 0.01
C LEU A 13 15.67 -4.63 -0.69
N SER A 14 14.63 -4.98 -1.44
CA SER A 14 14.49 -6.23 -2.20
C SER A 14 13.34 -6.11 -3.20
N PRO A 15 13.33 -6.88 -4.30
CA PRO A 15 12.19 -6.99 -5.20
C PRO A 15 10.84 -7.02 -4.48
N ILE A 16 9.83 -6.31 -4.98
CA ILE A 16 8.48 -6.30 -4.41
C ILE A 16 7.47 -6.77 -5.45
N HIS A 17 6.76 -7.86 -5.17
CA HIS A 17 5.58 -8.25 -5.92
C HIS A 17 4.31 -7.79 -5.17
N ILE A 18 3.62 -6.79 -5.70
CA ILE A 18 2.28 -6.37 -5.22
C ILE A 18 1.25 -6.94 -6.19
N GLY A 19 0.72 -8.12 -5.87
CA GLY A 19 -0.15 -8.86 -6.79
C GLY A 19 -1.30 -8.05 -7.39
N TYR A 20 -1.39 -8.08 -8.71
CA TYR A 20 -2.41 -7.38 -9.49
C TYR A 20 -3.36 -8.34 -10.21
N ARG A 21 -2.93 -8.90 -11.34
CA ARG A 21 -3.70 -9.74 -12.25
C ARG A 21 -2.77 -10.70 -12.97
N SER A 22 -3.22 -11.92 -13.26
CA SER A 22 -2.45 -12.89 -14.05
C SER A 22 -2.76 -12.73 -15.54
N VAL A 23 -1.75 -12.77 -16.41
CA VAL A 23 -1.87 -12.71 -17.87
C VAL A 23 -1.07 -13.85 -18.49
N GLY A 24 -1.76 -14.91 -18.91
CA GLY A 24 -1.10 -16.14 -19.35
C GLY A 24 -0.36 -16.81 -18.20
N ILE A 25 0.98 -16.85 -18.27
CA ILE A 25 1.87 -17.35 -17.20
C ILE A 25 2.43 -16.24 -16.29
N ILE A 26 2.12 -14.97 -16.59
CA ILE A 26 2.72 -13.80 -15.94
C ILE A 26 1.80 -13.27 -14.83
N ASP A 27 2.24 -13.36 -13.58
CA ASP A 27 1.59 -12.72 -12.43
C ASP A 27 2.08 -11.27 -12.29
N ARG A 28 1.22 -10.30 -12.65
CA ARG A 28 1.58 -8.88 -12.71
C ARG A 28 1.68 -8.22 -11.34
N THR A 29 2.54 -7.20 -11.24
CA THR A 29 2.64 -6.32 -10.05
C THR A 29 1.91 -4.99 -10.28
N ARG A 30 1.43 -4.38 -9.19
CA ARG A 30 0.97 -2.97 -9.17
C ARG A 30 2.15 -2.01 -9.09
N TYR A 31 1.95 -0.78 -9.56
CA TYR A 31 2.92 0.34 -9.51
C TYR A 31 2.71 1.26 -8.30
N TYR A 32 1.92 0.78 -7.33
CA TYR A 32 1.67 1.35 -6.01
C TYR A 32 1.35 0.19 -5.06
N ALA A 33 1.58 0.37 -3.76
CA ALA A 33 1.24 -0.60 -2.71
C ALA A 33 -0.02 -0.12 -1.95
N PRO A 34 -1.15 -0.84 -2.04
CA PRO A 34 -2.35 -0.55 -1.26
C PRO A 34 -2.09 -0.52 0.25
N ALA A 35 -2.83 0.32 0.96
CA ALA A 35 -2.80 0.44 2.43
C ALA A 35 -2.94 -0.92 3.15
N LYS A 36 -3.78 -1.82 2.64
CA LYS A 36 -3.91 -3.22 3.11
C LYS A 36 -2.57 -3.97 3.21
N ASN A 37 -1.59 -3.68 2.35
CA ASN A 37 -0.26 -4.31 2.41
C ASN A 37 0.54 -3.82 3.63
N PHE A 38 0.47 -2.53 3.95
CA PHE A 38 1.13 -1.94 5.13
C PHE A 38 0.41 -2.31 6.43
N TRP A 39 -0.92 -2.32 6.44
CA TRP A 39 -1.71 -2.86 7.55
C TRP A 39 -1.34 -4.32 7.84
N ALA A 40 -1.28 -5.19 6.82
CA ALA A 40 -0.97 -6.61 7.01
C ALA A 40 0.47 -6.84 7.49
N ALA A 41 1.44 -6.07 6.98
CA ALA A 41 2.82 -6.15 7.44
C ALA A 41 2.99 -5.64 8.88
N THR A 42 2.33 -4.52 9.23
CA THR A 42 2.32 -3.96 10.59
C THR A 42 1.66 -4.94 11.57
N THR A 43 0.51 -5.50 11.21
CA THR A 43 -0.20 -6.53 11.99
C THR A 43 0.68 -7.75 12.23
N ALA A 44 1.36 -8.25 11.19
CA ALA A 44 2.25 -9.41 11.33
C ALA A 44 3.46 -9.12 12.22
N SER A 45 4.07 -7.94 12.06
CA SER A 45 5.19 -7.46 12.90
C SER A 45 4.76 -7.32 14.36
N LEU A 46 3.58 -6.72 14.64
CA LEU A 46 3.04 -6.55 15.99
C LEU A 46 2.77 -7.90 16.65
N THR A 47 2.04 -8.78 15.97
CA THR A 47 1.66 -10.10 16.52
C THR A 47 2.89 -10.93 16.88
N THR A 48 3.94 -10.89 16.05
CA THR A 48 5.20 -11.62 16.31
C THR A 48 6.09 -11.00 17.40
N ARG A 49 5.89 -9.73 17.76
CA ARG A 49 6.55 -9.11 18.93
C ARG A 49 5.77 -9.31 20.23
N LEU A 50 4.44 -9.27 20.16
CA LEU A 50 3.55 -9.41 21.32
C LEU A 50 3.36 -10.89 21.75
N HIS A 51 3.34 -11.83 20.80
CA HIS A 51 3.09 -13.25 21.06
C HIS A 51 4.31 -14.11 20.72
N ARG A 52 4.87 -14.81 21.73
CA ARG A 52 6.01 -15.73 21.54
C ARG A 52 5.68 -16.93 20.63
N THR A 53 4.42 -17.32 20.56
CA THR A 53 3.90 -18.39 19.69
C THR A 53 2.56 -17.96 19.09
N PRO A 54 2.55 -17.11 18.03
CA PRO A 54 1.33 -16.53 17.48
C PRO A 54 0.33 -17.57 16.96
N ARG A 55 -0.96 -17.33 17.23
CA ARG A 55 -2.12 -18.10 16.76
C ARG A 55 -3.00 -17.27 15.83
N ALA A 56 -3.90 -17.94 15.11
CA ALA A 56 -4.82 -17.29 14.16
C ALA A 56 -5.67 -16.16 14.78
N ASN A 57 -6.07 -16.30 16.05
CA ASN A 57 -6.86 -15.28 16.76
C ASN A 57 -6.00 -14.07 17.17
N ASP A 58 -4.71 -14.27 17.44
CA ASP A 58 -3.78 -13.19 17.82
C ASP A 58 -3.62 -12.21 16.65
N TYR A 59 -3.35 -12.74 15.44
CA TYR A 59 -3.28 -11.93 14.21
C TYR A 59 -4.60 -11.20 13.91
N ARG A 60 -5.75 -11.78 14.30
CA ARG A 60 -7.05 -11.14 14.12
C ARG A 60 -7.22 -9.98 15.11
N ALA A 61 -7.02 -10.22 16.41
CA ALA A 61 -7.17 -9.20 17.44
C ALA A 61 -6.21 -8.02 17.23
N VAL A 62 -4.94 -8.30 16.90
CA VAL A 62 -3.94 -7.27 16.56
C VAL A 62 -4.30 -6.57 15.24
N GLY A 63 -4.85 -7.29 14.27
CA GLY A 63 -5.28 -6.73 12.98
C GLY A 63 -6.46 -5.77 13.12
N GLU A 64 -7.52 -6.18 13.83
CA GLU A 64 -8.69 -5.36 14.16
C GLU A 64 -8.31 -4.14 15.00
N LEU A 65 -7.34 -4.28 15.92
CA LEU A 65 -6.82 -3.20 16.75
C LEU A 65 -6.00 -2.20 15.91
N ALA A 66 -5.16 -2.68 14.99
CA ALA A 66 -4.52 -1.81 13.99
C ALA A 66 -5.56 -1.11 13.10
N GLN A 67 -6.69 -1.74 12.79
CA GLN A 67 -7.83 -1.12 12.10
C GLN A 67 -8.67 -0.16 12.98
N ARG A 68 -8.35 0.02 14.26
CA ARG A 68 -8.91 1.11 15.08
C ARG A 68 -7.90 2.25 15.21
N CYS A 69 -6.67 1.94 15.56
CA CYS A 69 -5.66 2.96 15.85
C CYS A 69 -4.99 3.57 14.61
N LEU A 70 -4.97 2.87 13.46
CA LEU A 70 -4.24 3.30 12.27
C LEU A 70 -5.13 3.30 11.01
N ARG A 71 -4.84 4.22 10.09
CA ARG A 71 -5.36 4.24 8.71
C ARG A 71 -4.18 4.52 7.79
N PHE A 72 -3.69 3.51 7.08
CA PHE A 72 -2.61 3.73 6.12
C PHE A 72 -3.16 4.41 4.86
N ALA A 73 -2.40 5.35 4.31
CA ALA A 73 -2.56 5.79 2.92
C ALA A 73 -2.04 4.69 1.97
N TYR A 74 -2.31 4.82 0.68
CA TYR A 74 -1.59 4.01 -0.32
C TYR A 74 -0.18 4.58 -0.48
N PHE A 75 0.77 3.71 -0.84
CA PHE A 75 2.17 4.07 -1.03
C PHE A 75 2.53 4.01 -2.50
N PHE A 76 3.07 5.10 -3.04
CA PHE A 76 3.34 5.27 -4.46
C PHE A 76 4.84 5.17 -4.75
N LEU A 77 5.18 4.75 -5.98
CA LEU A 77 6.56 4.71 -6.44
C LEU A 77 7.19 6.11 -6.44
N ALA A 78 8.41 6.17 -5.94
CA ALA A 78 9.29 7.31 -6.04
C ALA A 78 10.71 6.85 -6.34
N ALA A 79 11.56 7.75 -6.84
CA ALA A 79 12.99 7.46 -6.98
C ALA A 79 13.84 8.73 -6.84
N ARG A 80 15.08 8.56 -6.38
CA ARG A 80 16.14 9.58 -6.43
C ARG A 80 17.45 8.96 -6.91
N PRO A 81 18.40 9.71 -7.51
CA PRO A 81 19.74 9.20 -7.75
C PRO A 81 20.39 8.82 -6.41
N ALA A 82 21.07 7.66 -6.35
CA ALA A 82 21.52 7.07 -5.08
C ALA A 82 22.40 8.01 -4.23
N GLU A 83 23.29 8.76 -4.89
CA GLU A 83 24.26 9.68 -4.29
C GLU A 83 23.70 11.08 -3.99
N LYS A 84 22.38 11.29 -4.13
CA LYS A 84 21.73 12.60 -3.96
C LYS A 84 20.75 12.58 -2.76
N PRO A 85 20.58 13.72 -2.05
CA PRO A 85 19.75 13.81 -0.86
C PRO A 85 18.26 13.63 -1.18
N MET A 86 17.43 13.34 -0.16
CA MET A 86 16.01 13.04 -0.35
C MET A 86 15.23 14.19 -1.02
N ALA A 87 15.66 15.44 -0.86
CA ALA A 87 15.13 16.60 -1.60
C ALA A 87 15.23 16.51 -3.15
N THR A 88 15.90 15.48 -3.70
CA THR A 88 15.95 15.18 -5.15
C THR A 88 15.02 14.04 -5.58
N LEU A 89 14.24 13.48 -4.66
CA LEU A 89 13.25 12.44 -4.92
C LEU A 89 12.12 12.95 -5.81
N LYS A 90 11.85 12.21 -6.88
CA LYS A 90 10.73 12.42 -7.80
C LYS A 90 9.64 11.37 -7.56
N ARG A 91 8.39 11.80 -7.65
CA ARG A 91 7.20 11.05 -7.27
C ARG A 91 6.41 10.63 -8.50
N TYR A 92 6.22 9.32 -8.67
CA TYR A 92 5.45 8.76 -9.77
C TYR A 92 3.99 8.56 -9.32
N LEU A 93 3.33 9.67 -9.01
CA LEU A 93 1.90 9.66 -8.67
C LEU A 93 1.07 9.57 -9.95
N PRO A 94 0.15 8.58 -10.08
CA PRO A 94 -0.71 8.46 -11.24
C PRO A 94 -1.76 9.59 -11.27
N GLU A 95 -2.13 10.02 -12.47
CA GLU A 95 -3.24 10.92 -12.72
C GLU A 95 -3.92 10.55 -14.04
N TYR A 96 -5.25 10.48 -14.05
CA TYR A 96 -6.02 10.18 -15.25
C TYR A 96 -6.36 11.48 -15.99
N ARG A 97 -5.84 11.64 -17.20
CA ARG A 97 -6.11 12.79 -18.08
C ARG A 97 -6.26 12.34 -19.53
N ASN A 98 -7.23 12.92 -20.23
CA ASN A 98 -7.47 12.71 -21.67
C ASN A 98 -7.59 11.22 -22.07
N GLY A 99 -8.28 10.43 -21.25
CA GLY A 99 -8.55 9.01 -21.54
C GLY A 99 -7.43 8.02 -21.19
N ARG A 100 -6.41 8.43 -20.44
CA ARG A 100 -5.28 7.58 -20.04
C ARG A 100 -4.67 8.00 -18.70
N THR A 101 -3.95 7.08 -18.07
CA THR A 101 -3.09 7.39 -16.92
C THR A 101 -1.77 8.01 -17.39
N VAL A 102 -1.44 9.17 -16.83
CA VAL A 102 -0.12 9.83 -16.90
C VAL A 102 0.46 9.94 -15.49
N TYR A 103 1.71 10.41 -15.37
CA TYR A 103 2.37 10.54 -14.08
C TYR A 103 2.75 12.00 -13.78
N LEU A 104 2.42 12.47 -12.58
CA LEU A 104 2.82 13.78 -12.08
C LEU A 104 4.36 13.90 -12.02
N GLU A 105 4.89 15.13 -12.05
CA GLU A 105 6.33 15.44 -12.15
C GLU A 105 7.04 14.92 -13.41
N HIS A 106 6.38 14.11 -14.24
CA HIS A 106 6.96 13.40 -15.37
C HIS A 106 6.17 13.65 -16.68
N PRO A 107 6.21 14.86 -17.25
CA PRO A 107 5.43 15.23 -18.44
C PRO A 107 5.59 14.23 -19.60
N GLY A 108 4.45 13.71 -20.08
CA GLY A 108 4.38 12.76 -21.19
C GLY A 108 4.53 11.28 -20.81
N LYS A 109 5.00 10.95 -19.59
CA LYS A 109 5.12 9.55 -19.16
C LYS A 109 3.77 8.91 -18.87
N GLN A 110 3.65 7.64 -19.25
CA GLN A 110 2.46 6.80 -19.15
C GLN A 110 2.78 5.47 -18.45
N GLU A 111 1.81 4.56 -18.34
CA GLU A 111 1.96 3.24 -17.69
C GLU A 111 3.14 2.43 -18.27
N ALA A 112 3.34 2.43 -19.60
CA ALA A 112 4.47 1.75 -20.24
C ALA A 112 5.85 2.35 -19.90
N ASP A 113 5.94 3.66 -19.58
CA ASP A 113 7.18 4.25 -19.06
C ASP A 113 7.50 3.75 -17.65
N MET A 114 6.47 3.49 -16.84
CA MET A 114 6.62 2.97 -15.48
C MET A 114 7.03 1.50 -15.49
N GLU A 115 6.42 0.71 -16.37
CA GLU A 115 6.83 -0.67 -16.64
C GLU A 115 8.32 -0.71 -17.04
N ALA A 116 8.73 0.10 -18.02
CA ALA A 116 10.11 0.14 -18.51
C ALA A 116 11.17 0.64 -17.50
N ILE A 117 10.79 1.42 -16.48
CA ILE A 117 11.70 1.90 -15.43
C ILE A 117 11.73 0.94 -14.23
N PHE A 118 10.56 0.60 -13.68
CA PHE A 118 10.44 -0.01 -12.37
C PHE A 118 10.15 -1.51 -12.37
N VAL A 119 9.60 -2.07 -13.46
CA VAL A 119 9.18 -3.47 -13.51
C VAL A 119 10.26 -4.33 -14.14
N ASN A 120 10.45 -5.52 -13.58
CA ASN A 120 11.24 -6.60 -14.15
C ASN A 120 10.55 -7.92 -13.76
N SER A 121 10.92 -9.05 -14.36
CA SER A 121 10.26 -10.33 -14.11
C SER A 121 11.23 -11.44 -13.72
N TYR A 122 10.74 -12.39 -12.92
CA TYR A 122 11.47 -13.59 -12.52
C TYR A 122 10.71 -14.84 -12.97
N MET A 123 11.36 -15.68 -13.76
CA MET A 123 10.82 -16.97 -14.17
C MET A 123 11.14 -18.03 -13.10
N SER A 124 10.09 -18.54 -12.46
CA SER A 124 10.15 -19.65 -11.52
C SER A 124 9.67 -20.94 -12.18
N THR A 125 10.23 -22.08 -11.76
CA THR A 125 9.74 -23.41 -12.14
C THR A 125 9.50 -24.22 -10.88
N ALA A 126 8.35 -24.90 -10.82
CA ALA A 126 8.08 -25.83 -9.73
C ALA A 126 9.01 -27.05 -9.85
N LEU A 127 9.77 -27.35 -8.80
CA LEU A 127 10.53 -28.61 -8.68
C LEU A 127 9.57 -29.72 -8.24
N ASP A 128 9.65 -30.89 -8.87
CA ASP A 128 8.96 -32.09 -8.37
C ASP A 128 9.66 -32.58 -7.09
N PRO A 129 8.95 -32.79 -5.96
CA PRO A 129 9.57 -33.34 -4.74
C PRO A 129 10.10 -34.78 -4.91
N ASN A 130 9.65 -35.52 -5.92
CA ASN A 130 9.98 -36.94 -6.14
C ASN A 130 11.08 -37.13 -7.20
N CYS A 131 11.18 -36.20 -8.14
CA CYS A 131 12.16 -36.21 -9.23
C CYS A 131 12.95 -34.90 -9.18
N HIS A 132 14.28 -34.94 -9.13
CA HIS A 132 15.12 -33.73 -9.15
C HIS A 132 15.18 -33.06 -10.54
N ALA A 133 14.02 -32.69 -11.07
CA ALA A 133 13.77 -32.07 -12.35
C ALA A 133 12.65 -31.02 -12.20
N ALA A 134 12.52 -30.12 -13.16
CA ALA A 134 11.37 -29.22 -13.24
C ALA A 134 10.11 -30.03 -13.56
N ALA A 135 9.03 -29.80 -12.81
CA ALA A 135 7.73 -30.39 -13.10
C ALA A 135 7.20 -29.84 -14.44
N GLU A 136 6.83 -30.73 -15.36
CA GLU A 136 6.29 -30.31 -16.66
C GLU A 136 5.09 -29.37 -16.48
N ARG A 137 5.07 -28.27 -17.26
CA ARG A 137 3.96 -27.31 -17.41
C ARG A 137 3.71 -26.33 -16.26
N LEU A 138 4.59 -26.22 -15.26
CA LEU A 138 4.53 -25.19 -14.21
C LEU A 138 5.67 -24.17 -14.32
N LEU A 139 5.73 -23.49 -15.46
CA LEU A 139 6.52 -22.28 -15.66
C LEU A 139 5.66 -21.07 -15.27
N HIS A 140 6.07 -20.35 -14.23
CA HIS A 140 5.39 -19.16 -13.74
C HIS A 140 6.35 -17.97 -13.77
N GLU A 141 5.89 -16.84 -14.30
CA GLU A 141 6.68 -15.61 -14.37
C GLU A 141 6.06 -14.58 -13.44
N ILE A 142 6.86 -13.98 -12.55
CA ILE A 142 6.37 -13.04 -11.54
C ILE A 142 7.00 -11.68 -11.81
N GLU A 143 6.17 -10.67 -12.13
CA GLU A 143 6.61 -9.28 -12.20
C GLU A 143 6.92 -8.74 -10.80
N TYR A 144 7.96 -7.93 -10.68
CA TYR A 144 8.33 -7.26 -9.44
C TYR A 144 8.85 -5.84 -9.67
N LEU A 145 8.66 -5.00 -8.65
CA LEU A 145 9.23 -3.66 -8.56
C LEU A 145 10.71 -3.75 -8.16
N GLN A 146 11.60 -3.13 -8.93
CA GLN A 146 13.04 -3.18 -8.73
C GLN A 146 13.49 -2.23 -7.60
N PRO A 147 14.42 -2.64 -6.70
CA PRO A 147 14.97 -1.77 -5.65
C PRO A 147 15.83 -0.62 -6.17
N HIS A 148 16.48 -0.84 -7.31
CA HIS A 148 17.31 0.14 -8.00
C HIS A 148 16.91 0.15 -9.47
N VAL A 149 16.87 1.32 -10.08
CA VAL A 149 16.47 1.53 -11.49
C VAL A 149 17.50 2.39 -12.21
N ARG A 150 17.47 2.36 -13.55
CA ARG A 150 18.39 3.12 -14.41
C ARG A 150 17.58 4.20 -15.15
N ILE A 151 17.77 5.45 -14.76
CA ILE A 151 17.09 6.61 -15.34
C ILE A 151 18.17 7.54 -15.90
N GLU A 152 18.05 7.91 -17.17
CA GLU A 152 18.96 8.83 -17.89
C GLU A 152 20.46 8.42 -17.90
N GLY A 153 20.77 7.18 -17.52
CA GLY A 153 22.13 6.64 -17.41
C GLY A 153 22.67 6.57 -15.98
N ASP A 154 21.96 7.13 -15.00
CA ASP A 154 22.32 7.13 -13.58
C ASP A 154 21.69 5.96 -12.81
N CYS A 155 22.22 5.66 -11.62
CA CYS A 155 21.66 4.68 -10.70
C CYS A 155 20.72 5.38 -9.70
N TRP A 156 19.45 4.99 -9.70
CA TRP A 156 18.42 5.57 -8.85
C TRP A 156 17.89 4.52 -7.87
N GLU A 157 17.63 4.93 -6.64
CA GLU A 157 17.06 4.08 -5.59
C GLU A 157 15.54 4.23 -5.56
N THR A 158 14.84 3.10 -5.65
CA THR A 158 13.38 3.05 -5.56
C THR A 158 12.93 3.24 -4.11
N HIS A 159 11.97 4.13 -3.93
CA HIS A 159 11.33 4.43 -2.67
C HIS A 159 9.80 4.24 -2.82
N LEU A 160 9.12 4.05 -1.69
CA LEU A 160 7.67 4.06 -1.56
C LEU A 160 7.27 5.21 -0.63
N VAL A 161 6.52 6.18 -1.15
CA VAL A 161 6.07 7.36 -0.41
C VAL A 161 4.59 7.27 -0.07
N GLY A 162 4.25 7.51 1.19
CA GLY A 162 2.88 7.45 1.71
C GLY A 162 2.80 8.01 3.12
N GLY A 163 1.93 7.43 3.94
CA GLY A 163 1.74 7.86 5.32
C GLY A 163 0.69 7.05 6.07
N VAL A 164 0.40 7.47 7.29
CA VAL A 164 -0.60 6.86 8.16
C VAL A 164 -1.30 7.94 8.98
N TRP A 165 -2.63 7.92 9.04
CA TRP A 165 -3.38 8.66 10.06
C TRP A 165 -3.47 7.81 11.33
N ILE A 166 -3.16 8.42 12.47
CA ILE A 166 -3.13 7.83 13.81
C ILE A 166 -4.36 8.35 14.59
N SER A 167 -5.08 7.43 15.24
CA SER A 167 -6.32 7.73 15.97
C SER A 167 -6.06 8.56 17.22
N PRO A 168 -6.95 9.50 17.59
CA PRO A 168 -6.99 10.16 18.90
C PRO A 168 -7.00 9.23 20.11
N GLU A 169 -7.49 7.99 19.97
CA GLU A 169 -7.48 6.98 21.03
C GLU A 169 -6.06 6.44 21.32
N SER A 170 -5.15 6.57 20.35
CA SER A 170 -3.74 6.18 20.42
C SER A 170 -2.85 7.43 20.51
N ASP A 171 -2.88 8.08 21.68
CA ASP A 171 -2.26 9.39 21.97
C ASP A 171 -0.89 9.63 21.29
N PRO A 172 -0.77 10.66 20.42
CA PRO A 172 0.46 10.98 19.68
C PRO A 172 1.61 11.52 20.55
N SER A 173 1.41 11.77 21.85
CA SER A 173 2.54 12.00 22.78
C SER A 173 3.43 10.75 22.96
N GLY A 174 2.85 9.57 22.64
CA GLY A 174 3.43 8.24 22.59
C GLY A 174 3.39 7.45 23.92
N VAL A 175 3.18 6.13 23.92
CA VAL A 175 3.31 5.22 25.12
C VAL A 175 3.38 3.72 24.64
N GLU A 176 3.21 2.62 25.41
CA GLU A 176 3.46 1.22 24.94
C GLU A 176 2.36 0.16 25.32
N ILE A 177 2.24 -0.94 24.55
CA ILE A 177 1.05 -1.84 24.37
C ILE A 177 0.95 -3.03 25.35
N PRO A 178 -0.22 -3.29 25.99
CA PRO A 178 -0.54 -4.56 26.65
C PRO A 178 -1.78 -5.29 26.05
N LEU A 179 -2.03 -6.54 26.47
CA LEU A 179 -3.10 -7.42 25.95
C LEU A 179 -3.91 -8.08 27.08
N GLU A 180 -5.18 -8.41 26.82
CA GLU A 180 -6.19 -8.86 27.81
C GLU A 180 -6.53 -7.83 28.91
N GLY A 181 -6.78 -6.57 28.53
CA GLY A 181 -7.54 -5.62 29.36
C GLY A 181 -7.14 -4.14 29.26
N GLU A 182 -6.03 -3.83 28.58
CA GLU A 182 -5.36 -2.53 28.69
C GLU A 182 -5.21 -1.82 27.33
N THR A 183 -4.80 -0.55 27.36
CA THR A 183 -4.90 0.39 26.22
C THR A 183 -3.79 0.18 25.19
N LEU A 184 -4.07 0.29 23.87
CA LEU A 184 -2.99 0.35 22.87
C LEU A 184 -2.42 1.76 22.76
N LEU A 185 -1.11 1.83 23.02
CA LEU A 185 -0.30 3.02 23.19
C LEU A 185 0.97 2.82 22.33
N ILE A 186 1.48 3.84 21.62
CA ILE A 186 2.63 3.68 20.68
C ILE A 186 3.74 4.75 20.85
N ARG A 187 4.99 4.36 21.14
CA ARG A 187 6.20 5.22 21.03
C ARG A 187 7.08 4.79 19.87
N ASN A 188 7.67 5.78 19.19
CA ASN A 188 8.82 5.67 18.27
C ASN A 188 8.76 4.59 17.17
N LEU A 189 7.57 4.09 16.84
CA LEU A 189 7.25 3.20 15.70
C LEU A 189 8.36 2.24 15.20
N PRO A 190 9.10 1.48 16.04
CA PRO A 190 10.20 0.62 15.57
C PRO A 190 9.69 -0.65 14.87
N ILE A 191 8.37 -0.69 14.70
CA ILE A 191 7.54 -1.66 14.01
C ILE A 191 7.43 -1.35 12.51
N LEU A 192 7.60 -0.07 12.16
CA LEU A 192 7.58 0.45 10.79
C LEU A 192 8.99 0.57 10.21
N ASP A 193 10.04 0.76 11.04
CA ASP A 193 11.45 0.80 10.62
C ASP A 193 11.81 -0.24 9.56
N HIS A 194 11.30 -1.47 9.73
CA HIS A 194 11.47 -2.56 8.79
C HIS A 194 10.16 -3.33 8.60
N LEU A 195 9.62 -3.28 7.37
CA LEU A 195 8.43 -4.03 6.95
C LEU A 195 8.76 -5.02 5.82
N SER A 196 7.88 -6.00 5.63
CA SER A 196 7.93 -6.95 4.52
C SER A 196 6.52 -7.06 3.92
N ILE A 197 6.32 -6.43 2.76
CA ILE A 197 5.01 -6.28 2.09
C ILE A 197 4.91 -7.12 0.80
N GLY A 198 3.69 -7.52 0.43
CA GLY A 198 3.44 -8.20 -0.85
C GLY A 198 3.63 -9.72 -0.83
N GLY A 199 3.77 -10.31 -2.02
CA GLY A 199 4.02 -11.73 -2.25
C GLY A 199 5.50 -12.10 -2.13
N GLU A 200 5.82 -13.38 -2.42
CA GLU A 200 7.18 -13.93 -2.53
C GLU A 200 8.11 -13.69 -1.34
N ARG A 201 7.54 -13.43 -0.16
CA ARG A 201 8.27 -13.18 1.09
C ARG A 201 9.18 -14.34 1.50
N GLY A 202 8.82 -15.58 1.14
CA GLY A 202 9.66 -16.78 1.31
C GLY A 202 10.93 -16.78 0.43
N HIS A 203 10.88 -16.09 -0.71
CA HIS A 203 12.03 -15.84 -1.60
C HIS A 203 12.73 -14.51 -1.28
N GLY A 204 12.45 -13.91 -0.11
CA GLY A 204 13.10 -12.70 0.39
C GLY A 204 12.59 -11.38 -0.18
N PHE A 205 11.45 -11.38 -0.88
CA PHE A 205 10.84 -10.19 -1.46
C PHE A 205 10.19 -9.27 -0.39
N GLY A 206 9.87 -8.05 -0.80
CA GLY A 206 8.98 -7.16 -0.07
C GLY A 206 9.62 -6.32 1.05
N ARG A 207 10.92 -6.48 1.32
CA ARG A 207 11.62 -5.81 2.41
C ARG A 207 11.75 -4.30 2.15
N LEU A 208 11.34 -3.52 3.14
CA LEU A 208 11.44 -2.07 3.18
C LEU A 208 12.27 -1.62 4.38
N GLN A 209 12.79 -0.40 4.30
CA GLN A 209 13.34 0.34 5.43
C GLN A 209 12.75 1.75 5.47
N LEU A 210 12.19 2.16 6.61
CA LEU A 210 11.75 3.53 6.83
C LEU A 210 12.97 4.46 6.80
N THR A 211 12.81 5.65 6.22
CA THR A 211 13.87 6.66 6.17
C THR A 211 13.63 7.76 7.20
N GLU A 212 14.70 8.46 7.59
CA GLU A 212 14.64 9.66 8.45
C GLU A 212 13.96 10.88 7.76
N ASP A 213 13.60 10.74 6.49
CA ASP A 213 12.74 11.72 5.81
C ASP A 213 11.27 11.54 6.22
N HIS A 214 10.68 12.64 6.69
CA HIS A 214 9.27 12.78 7.04
C HIS A 214 8.57 13.81 6.16
N THR A 215 9.03 13.98 4.92
CA THR A 215 8.44 14.91 3.96
C THR A 215 7.09 14.38 3.49
N ASP A 216 6.04 15.21 3.53
CA ASP A 216 4.73 14.82 2.98
C ASP A 216 4.71 14.88 1.45
N TYR A 217 5.30 13.85 0.85
CA TYR A 217 5.32 13.65 -0.60
C TYR A 217 3.93 13.39 -1.20
N LEU A 218 2.87 13.20 -0.43
CA LEU A 218 1.50 13.09 -0.97
C LEU A 218 0.64 14.35 -0.77
N GLY A 219 1.05 15.25 0.12
CA GLY A 219 0.28 16.45 0.50
C GLY A 219 -0.96 16.16 1.37
N LEU A 220 -1.14 14.92 1.80
CA LEU A 220 -2.30 14.45 2.58
C LEU A 220 -2.38 15.03 4.00
N GLY A 221 -1.24 15.48 4.56
CA GLY A 221 -1.18 16.20 5.83
C GLY A 221 -1.68 17.64 5.76
N SER A 222 -1.97 18.16 4.56
CA SER A 222 -2.63 19.46 4.36
C SER A 222 -4.15 19.35 4.15
N TRP A 223 -4.70 18.14 4.06
CA TRP A 223 -6.13 17.90 3.94
C TRP A 223 -6.78 18.03 5.33
N GLU A 224 -7.98 18.60 5.42
CA GLU A 224 -8.69 18.65 6.70
C GLU A 224 -9.17 17.25 7.08
N VAL A 225 -9.15 16.92 8.37
CA VAL A 225 -9.48 15.58 8.88
C VAL A 225 -10.51 15.68 9.99
N GLN A 226 -11.59 14.91 9.87
CA GLN A 226 -12.70 14.88 10.81
C GLN A 226 -12.98 13.45 11.30
N GLU A 227 -13.35 13.31 12.58
CA GLU A 227 -13.91 12.05 13.10
C GLU A 227 -15.35 11.89 12.61
N GLY A 228 -15.66 10.78 11.94
CA GLY A 228 -17.02 10.53 11.45
C GLY A 228 -17.13 9.53 10.30
N GLY A 229 -18.31 9.52 9.68
CA GLY A 229 -18.65 8.59 8.60
C GLY A 229 -18.72 7.12 9.04
N PRO A 230 -18.92 6.18 8.10
CA PRO A 230 -19.04 4.75 8.39
C PRO A 230 -17.77 4.08 8.95
N SER A 231 -16.61 4.76 8.85
CA SER A 231 -15.28 4.20 9.16
C SER A 231 -14.49 4.95 10.24
N GLY A 232 -15.04 6.02 10.81
CA GLY A 232 -14.43 6.83 11.86
C GLY A 232 -13.39 7.87 11.38
N LEU A 233 -12.96 7.82 10.12
CA LEU A 233 -12.05 8.79 9.51
C LEU A 233 -12.68 9.37 8.24
N LEU A 234 -12.91 10.69 8.24
CA LEU A 234 -13.19 11.49 7.04
C LEU A 234 -11.97 12.35 6.70
N ILE A 235 -11.55 12.35 5.43
CA ILE A 235 -10.56 13.29 4.89
C ILE A 235 -11.24 14.22 3.88
N LEU A 236 -11.00 15.52 4.00
CA LEU A 236 -11.59 16.57 3.18
C LEU A 236 -10.52 17.11 2.22
N PRO A 237 -10.65 16.90 0.90
CA PRO A 237 -9.68 17.40 -0.07
C PRO A 237 -9.71 18.93 -0.16
N PRO A 238 -8.57 19.60 -0.43
CA PRO A 238 -8.52 21.06 -0.57
C PRO A 238 -9.25 21.58 -1.81
N GLU A 239 -9.50 20.72 -2.80
CA GLU A 239 -10.34 20.99 -3.97
C GLU A 239 -11.44 19.93 -4.09
N GLN A 240 -12.65 20.35 -4.44
CA GLN A 240 -13.80 19.44 -4.58
C GLN A 240 -13.61 18.37 -5.68
N PHE A 241 -12.72 18.59 -6.65
CA PHE A 241 -12.44 17.66 -7.77
C PHE A 241 -10.98 17.18 -7.79
N ALA A 242 -10.52 16.66 -6.65
CA ALA A 242 -9.16 16.18 -6.46
C ALA A 242 -8.86 14.84 -7.19
N THR A 243 -7.57 14.63 -7.46
CA THR A 243 -7.02 13.33 -7.88
C THR A 243 -6.94 12.37 -6.70
N THR A 244 -7.42 11.15 -6.85
CA THR A 244 -7.60 10.18 -5.77
C THR A 244 -6.32 9.41 -5.50
N LEU A 245 -5.85 9.42 -4.25
CA LEU A 245 -4.64 8.69 -3.82
C LEU A 245 -4.94 7.33 -3.19
N ALA A 246 -6.12 6.77 -3.48
CA ALA A 246 -6.52 5.40 -3.17
C ALA A 246 -7.61 4.93 -4.15
N HIS A 247 -8.03 3.67 -4.01
CA HIS A 247 -9.24 3.16 -4.64
C HIS A 247 -10.49 3.81 -4.01
N VAL A 248 -11.31 4.50 -4.82
CA VAL A 248 -12.60 5.08 -4.38
C VAL A 248 -13.75 4.18 -4.84
N THR A 249 -14.68 3.83 -3.95
CA THR A 249 -15.85 3.00 -4.27
C THR A 249 -16.65 3.61 -5.43
N TYR A 250 -16.93 2.81 -6.47
CA TYR A 250 -17.74 3.27 -7.60
C TYR A 250 -19.24 3.31 -7.23
N GLU A 251 -19.88 4.44 -7.47
CA GLU A 251 -21.32 4.65 -7.30
C GLU A 251 -21.98 5.09 -8.62
N PRO A 252 -23.00 4.38 -9.12
CA PRO A 252 -23.75 4.81 -10.30
C PRO A 252 -24.37 6.19 -10.13
N GLY A 253 -24.12 7.09 -11.10
CA GLY A 253 -24.65 8.45 -11.13
C GLY A 253 -23.73 9.54 -10.58
N LYS A 254 -22.65 9.21 -9.85
CA LYS A 254 -21.61 10.20 -9.50
C LYS A 254 -20.66 10.43 -10.68
N HIS A 255 -20.18 11.66 -10.85
CA HIS A 255 -19.27 12.04 -11.94
C HIS A 255 -17.79 11.77 -11.57
N TYR A 256 -17.07 11.10 -12.46
CA TYR A 256 -15.66 10.75 -12.28
C TYR A 256 -14.92 10.67 -13.62
N GLU A 257 -13.60 10.83 -13.58
CA GLU A 257 -12.69 10.53 -14.69
C GLU A 257 -11.65 9.51 -14.18
N GLY A 258 -11.65 8.27 -14.66
CA GLY A 258 -10.67 7.28 -14.18
C GLY A 258 -10.85 5.88 -14.74
N VAL A 259 -9.88 5.02 -14.44
CA VAL A 259 -9.97 3.58 -14.70
C VAL A 259 -10.86 2.92 -13.64
N LEU A 260 -11.88 2.18 -14.06
CA LEU A 260 -12.62 1.29 -13.16
C LEU A 260 -11.87 -0.03 -12.99
N GLU A 261 -11.68 -0.45 -11.74
CA GLU A 261 -11.06 -1.72 -11.38
C GLU A 261 -11.98 -2.55 -10.45
N PRO A 262 -12.37 -3.77 -10.84
CA PRO A 262 -12.95 -4.74 -9.93
C PRO A 262 -11.88 -5.29 -8.99
N VAL A 263 -11.87 -4.85 -7.73
CA VAL A 263 -10.90 -5.32 -6.73
C VAL A 263 -11.49 -6.52 -5.99
N VAL A 264 -10.79 -7.65 -6.04
CA VAL A 264 -11.13 -8.88 -5.31
C VAL A 264 -9.99 -9.21 -4.35
N GLY A 265 -10.26 -9.12 -3.05
CA GLY A 265 -9.31 -9.49 -2.01
C GLY A 265 -9.29 -11.00 -1.75
N ARG A 266 -8.10 -11.55 -1.50
CA ARG A 266 -7.97 -12.73 -0.63
C ARG A 266 -7.86 -12.25 0.82
N GLU A 267 -8.55 -12.93 1.73
CA GLU A 267 -8.75 -12.50 3.13
C GLU A 267 -8.57 -13.65 4.12
N TRP A 268 -8.59 -13.32 5.41
CA TRP A 268 -8.42 -14.30 6.47
C TRP A 268 -9.70 -15.14 6.64
N ASP A 269 -9.59 -16.44 6.37
CA ASP A 269 -10.62 -17.43 6.67
C ASP A 269 -10.47 -17.87 8.12
N THR A 270 -11.55 -17.91 8.90
CA THR A 270 -11.50 -18.24 10.34
C THR A 270 -10.91 -19.62 10.61
N ASP A 271 -11.11 -20.56 9.68
CA ASP A 271 -10.84 -21.99 9.86
C ASP A 271 -9.62 -22.43 9.03
N LYS A 272 -9.40 -21.77 7.89
CA LYS A 272 -8.36 -22.11 6.90
C LYS A 272 -7.18 -21.12 6.91
N GLY A 273 -7.31 -19.97 7.57
CA GLY A 273 -6.24 -18.99 7.75
C GLY A 273 -6.05 -17.99 6.60
N ALA A 274 -4.83 -17.45 6.51
CA ALA A 274 -4.47 -16.32 5.66
C ALA A 274 -4.75 -16.56 4.17
N GLY A 275 -5.51 -15.65 3.55
CA GLY A 275 -5.71 -15.60 2.09
C GLY A 275 -6.59 -16.72 1.51
N ARG A 276 -7.37 -17.41 2.36
CA ARG A 276 -8.22 -18.55 1.96
C ARG A 276 -9.68 -18.17 1.74
N LEU A 277 -10.14 -17.04 2.29
CA LEU A 277 -11.42 -16.44 1.97
C LEU A 277 -11.28 -15.56 0.71
N LEU A 278 -12.27 -15.58 -0.19
CA LEU A 278 -12.40 -14.59 -1.25
C LEU A 278 -13.41 -13.54 -0.81
N ALA A 279 -12.98 -12.27 -0.77
CA ALA A 279 -13.87 -11.15 -0.55
C ALA A 279 -14.89 -11.02 -1.69
N LYS A 280 -16.06 -10.46 -1.38
CA LYS A 280 -17.00 -10.02 -2.42
C LYS A 280 -16.31 -8.96 -3.27
N GLY A 281 -16.24 -9.17 -4.58
CA GLY A 281 -15.69 -8.19 -5.51
C GLY A 281 -16.50 -6.90 -5.52
N THR A 282 -15.82 -5.77 -5.36
CA THR A 282 -16.38 -4.42 -5.45
C THR A 282 -15.66 -3.67 -6.56
N VAL A 283 -16.39 -2.84 -7.31
CA VAL A 283 -15.81 -1.98 -8.34
C VAL A 283 -15.36 -0.68 -7.69
N TYR A 284 -14.12 -0.29 -7.95
CA TYR A 284 -13.52 0.96 -7.51
C TYR A 284 -13.04 1.76 -8.71
N ILE A 285 -12.87 3.06 -8.52
CA ILE A 285 -12.06 3.93 -9.37
C ILE A 285 -10.63 3.82 -8.85
N ALA A 286 -9.69 3.49 -9.73
CA ALA A 286 -8.28 3.27 -9.39
C ALA A 286 -7.58 4.57 -8.92
N PRO A 287 -6.48 4.46 -8.14
CA PRO A 287 -5.64 5.61 -7.81
C PRO A 287 -5.21 6.40 -9.05
N GLY A 288 -5.26 7.71 -8.96
CA GLY A 288 -5.08 8.64 -10.08
C GLY A 288 -6.37 9.02 -10.79
N GLY A 289 -7.52 8.40 -10.49
CA GLY A 289 -8.82 8.91 -10.92
C GLY A 289 -9.10 10.31 -10.35
N ARG A 290 -10.03 11.05 -10.96
CA ARG A 290 -10.47 12.38 -10.53
C ARG A 290 -11.95 12.31 -10.18
N PHE A 291 -12.33 12.80 -9.02
CA PHE A 291 -13.66 12.54 -8.44
C PHE A 291 -14.21 13.77 -7.71
N LEU A 292 -15.52 14.02 -7.83
CA LEU A 292 -16.20 15.14 -7.18
C LEU A 292 -16.74 14.73 -5.80
N ALA A 293 -16.11 15.19 -4.72
CA ALA A 293 -16.52 14.87 -3.35
C ALA A 293 -16.29 16.03 -2.37
N SER A 294 -17.15 16.12 -1.36
CA SER A 294 -17.00 16.96 -0.17
C SER A 294 -15.95 16.41 0.79
N ALA A 295 -15.95 15.09 0.98
CA ALA A 295 -15.03 14.32 1.82
C ALA A 295 -14.95 12.86 1.35
N TYR A 296 -13.93 12.14 1.81
CA TYR A 296 -13.81 10.69 1.65
C TYR A 296 -13.78 10.00 3.01
N ALA A 297 -14.66 9.01 3.22
CA ALA A 297 -14.55 8.09 4.35
C ALA A 297 -13.48 7.04 4.04
N VAL A 298 -12.48 6.91 4.91
CA VAL A 298 -11.33 6.00 4.75
C VAL A 298 -11.51 4.78 5.65
N ASP A 299 -11.57 3.58 5.07
CA ASP A 299 -11.76 2.33 5.81
C ASP A 299 -10.45 1.77 6.44
N GLY A 300 -10.58 0.71 7.25
CA GLY A 300 -9.44 0.05 7.91
C GLY A 300 -8.47 -0.68 6.97
N LEU A 301 -8.76 -0.73 5.67
CA LEU A 301 -7.89 -1.27 4.61
C LEU A 301 -7.40 -0.16 3.64
N GLY A 302 -7.78 1.09 3.90
CA GLY A 302 -7.48 2.30 3.14
C GLY A 302 -8.24 2.45 1.83
N PHE A 303 -9.36 1.75 1.63
CA PHE A 303 -10.32 2.10 0.58
C PHE A 303 -11.08 3.36 0.97
N TRP A 304 -11.42 4.17 -0.02
CA TRP A 304 -12.13 5.44 0.16
C TRP A 304 -13.57 5.30 -0.34
N SER A 305 -14.53 5.93 0.34
CA SER A 305 -15.90 6.09 -0.16
C SER A 305 -16.28 7.56 -0.14
N ALA A 306 -16.74 8.08 -1.26
CA ALA A 306 -17.00 9.51 -1.43
C ALA A 306 -18.29 9.94 -0.74
N MET A 307 -18.19 10.84 0.23
CA MET A 307 -19.33 11.39 0.94
C MET A 307 -20.09 12.41 0.05
N PRO A 308 -21.41 12.59 0.26
CA PRO A 308 -22.21 13.61 -0.41
C PRO A 308 -21.88 15.03 0.09
#